data_AF-A0A351PVB6-F1
#
_entry.id   AF-A0A351PVB6-F1
#
_cell.length_a   1.000
_cell.length_b   1.000
_cell.length_c   1.000
_cell.angle_alpha   90.00
_cell.angle_beta   90.00
_cell.angle_gamma   90.00
#
_symmetry.space_group_name_H-M   'P 1'
#
loop_
_entity.id
_entity.type
_entity.pdbx_description
1 polymer ?
#
loop_
_entity_poly.entity_id
_entity_poly.type
_entity_poly.pdbx_seq_one_letter_code
_entity_poly.pdbx_strand_id
1 'polypeptide(L)'
;MWIDDDRLTEIEDCDTGIYPKKCPICGNNTIHKLMYRYSVMSSRGGSWIWCSSCKRYSHTNAIIPEWWSNYDGLEVGQLYASPEHNIDEKREAIDRWINKLISLKPNIPEKKPESITEDKTLYVIRIIPQKVTTEEKAEFVAYLCRCDKNQALELIKNEGYELFPMPAIDIRIVKKELEAKDLSYVISPEYKW
;
A
#
# COMPACT_ATOMS: atom_id res chain seq x y z
N MET A 1 -1.44 -26.13 -12.40
CA MET A 1 -1.19 -24.97 -13.27
C MET A 1 -2.25 -23.93 -12.94
N TRP A 2 -1.83 -22.70 -12.62
CA TRP A 2 -2.75 -21.60 -12.39
C TRP A 2 -3.22 -20.99 -13.70
N ILE A 3 -4.47 -20.50 -13.70
CA ILE A 3 -5.11 -19.92 -14.88
C ILE A 3 -5.55 -18.51 -14.55
N ASP A 4 -5.08 -17.53 -15.33
CA ASP A 4 -5.54 -16.16 -15.25
C ASP A 4 -7.01 -16.06 -15.71
N ASP A 5 -7.85 -15.43 -14.90
CA ASP A 5 -9.29 -15.35 -15.09
C ASP A 5 -9.89 -14.12 -14.39
N ASP A 6 -10.08 -13.07 -15.19
CA ASP A 6 -10.63 -11.79 -14.74
C ASP A 6 -12.05 -11.87 -14.19
N ARG A 7 -12.79 -12.96 -14.39
CA ARG A 7 -14.11 -13.17 -13.76
C ARG A 7 -14.03 -13.19 -12.23
N LEU A 8 -12.84 -13.36 -11.65
CA LEU A 8 -12.62 -13.20 -10.22
C LEU A 8 -12.61 -11.73 -9.74
N THR A 9 -12.41 -10.78 -10.65
CA THR A 9 -12.48 -9.34 -10.33
C THR A 9 -13.91 -8.84 -10.18
N GLU A 10 -14.88 -9.57 -10.72
CA GLU A 10 -16.32 -9.27 -10.66
C GLU A 10 -16.99 -9.72 -9.35
N ILE A 11 -16.21 -10.24 -8.38
CA ILE A 11 -16.75 -10.62 -7.08
C ILE A 11 -17.24 -9.36 -6.37
N GLU A 12 -18.56 -9.21 -6.28
CA GLU A 12 -19.20 -8.19 -5.43
C GLU A 12 -18.63 -8.27 -4.00
N ASP A 13 -18.56 -7.13 -3.31
CA ASP A 13 -18.07 -7.05 -1.93
C ASP A 13 -16.57 -7.34 -1.73
N CYS A 14 -15.71 -7.23 -2.73
CA CYS A 14 -14.26 -7.47 -2.56
C CYS A 14 -13.57 -6.70 -1.41
N ASP A 15 -14.15 -5.61 -0.90
CA ASP A 15 -13.61 -4.82 0.21
C ASP A 15 -14.46 -4.86 1.49
N THR A 16 -15.37 -5.84 1.58
CA THR A 16 -16.26 -6.06 2.72
C THR A 16 -16.35 -7.56 3.06
N GLY A 17 -16.79 -7.88 4.28
CA GLY A 17 -16.96 -9.27 4.73
C GLY A 17 -15.68 -9.96 5.20
N ILE A 18 -15.68 -11.29 5.19
CA ILE A 18 -14.63 -12.16 5.74
C ILE A 18 -14.09 -13.07 4.64
N TYR A 19 -12.77 -13.16 4.53
CA TYR A 19 -12.03 -14.09 3.71
C TYR A 19 -11.68 -15.38 4.48
N PRO A 20 -11.64 -16.55 3.83
CA PRO A 20 -11.86 -16.76 2.41
C PRO A 20 -13.33 -16.68 2.00
N LYS A 21 -13.60 -16.27 0.76
CA LYS A 21 -14.94 -16.15 0.18
C LYS A 21 -15.31 -17.32 -0.73
N LYS A 22 -16.60 -17.43 -1.07
CA LYS A 22 -17.11 -18.38 -2.06
C LYS A 22 -16.64 -18.03 -3.46
N CYS A 23 -16.07 -18.99 -4.16
CA CYS A 23 -15.64 -18.86 -5.55
C CYS A 23 -16.85 -18.87 -6.49
N PRO A 24 -17.02 -17.87 -7.36
CA PRO A 24 -18.13 -17.86 -8.33
C PRO A 24 -17.96 -18.92 -9.42
N ILE A 25 -16.74 -19.45 -9.61
CA ILE A 25 -16.42 -20.39 -10.69
C ILE A 25 -16.61 -21.84 -10.26
N CYS A 26 -16.09 -22.22 -9.08
CA CYS A 26 -16.15 -23.60 -8.60
C CYS A 26 -17.04 -23.81 -7.36
N GLY A 27 -17.56 -22.73 -6.77
CA GLY A 27 -18.47 -22.79 -5.62
C GLY A 27 -17.82 -23.02 -4.25
N ASN A 28 -16.50 -23.27 -4.18
CA ASN A 28 -15.79 -23.51 -2.92
C ASN A 28 -15.43 -22.22 -2.17
N ASN A 29 -15.38 -22.26 -0.83
CA ASN A 29 -14.99 -21.13 0.03
C ASN A 29 -13.46 -20.98 0.13
N THR A 30 -12.81 -20.70 -0.99
CA THR A 30 -11.35 -20.58 -1.07
C THR A 30 -10.91 -19.41 -1.96
N ILE A 31 -11.72 -18.35 -2.03
CA ILE A 31 -11.28 -17.09 -2.62
C ILE A 31 -10.50 -16.31 -1.59
N HIS A 32 -9.31 -15.90 -1.97
CA HIS A 32 -8.40 -15.08 -1.21
C HIS A 32 -8.18 -13.77 -1.95
N LYS A 33 -7.74 -12.75 -1.21
CA LYS A 33 -7.37 -11.45 -1.76
C LYS A 33 -6.01 -11.06 -1.21
N LEU A 34 -5.31 -10.20 -1.92
CA LEU A 34 -4.16 -9.46 -1.40
C LEU A 34 -4.10 -8.14 -2.17
N MET A 35 -3.86 -7.05 -1.46
CA MET A 35 -3.33 -5.85 -2.07
C MET A 35 -1.96 -5.56 -1.45
N TYR A 36 -1.05 -5.04 -2.26
CA TYR A 36 0.30 -4.76 -1.81
C TYR A 36 0.83 -3.49 -2.46
N ARG A 37 1.22 -2.49 -1.66
CA ARG A 37 1.93 -1.29 -2.13
C ARG A 37 3.39 -1.60 -2.41
N TYR A 38 3.88 -1.24 -3.59
CA TYR A 38 5.29 -1.47 -3.95
C TYR A 38 6.25 -0.52 -3.23
N SER A 39 5.75 0.60 -2.72
CA SER A 39 6.51 1.58 -1.95
C SER A 39 5.63 2.25 -0.92
N VAL A 40 6.20 2.53 0.26
CA VAL A 40 5.57 3.39 1.28
C VAL A 40 5.41 4.84 0.82
N MET A 41 6.03 5.21 -0.31
CA MET A 41 5.91 6.54 -0.91
C MET A 41 4.78 6.67 -1.93
N SER A 42 4.06 5.59 -2.24
CA SER A 42 3.04 5.63 -3.28
C SER A 42 1.82 4.80 -2.94
N SER A 43 0.67 5.30 -3.37
CA SER A 43 -0.59 4.57 -3.38
C SER A 43 -0.61 3.43 -4.40
N ARG A 44 0.31 3.41 -5.38
CA ARG A 44 0.36 2.37 -6.42
C ARG A 44 0.82 1.02 -5.86
N GLY A 45 0.16 -0.03 -6.31
CA GLY A 45 0.44 -1.39 -5.93
C GLY A 45 -0.15 -2.43 -6.87
N GLY A 46 -0.10 -3.68 -6.45
CA GLY A 46 -0.79 -4.79 -7.09
C GLY A 46 -1.99 -5.24 -6.27
N SER A 47 -2.98 -5.82 -6.95
CA SER A 47 -4.11 -6.51 -6.37
C SER A 47 -4.18 -7.92 -6.94
N TRP A 48 -4.28 -8.90 -6.06
CA TRP A 48 -4.46 -10.31 -6.37
C TRP A 48 -5.78 -10.79 -5.82
N ILE A 49 -6.52 -11.54 -6.62
CA ILE A 49 -7.67 -12.33 -6.18
C ILE A 49 -7.46 -13.72 -6.74
N TRP A 50 -7.57 -14.75 -5.90
CA TRP A 50 -7.29 -16.11 -6.34
C TRP A 50 -8.11 -17.16 -5.62
N CYS A 51 -8.33 -18.29 -6.29
CA CYS A 51 -9.04 -19.44 -5.75
C CYS A 51 -8.09 -20.63 -5.56
N SER A 52 -7.82 -21.03 -4.31
CA SER A 52 -6.93 -22.17 -4.05
C SER A 52 -7.51 -23.51 -4.52
N SER A 53 -8.83 -23.63 -4.67
CA SER A 53 -9.48 -24.88 -5.12
C SER A 53 -9.42 -25.08 -6.63
N CYS A 54 -9.83 -24.08 -7.43
CA CYS A 54 -9.84 -24.20 -8.89
C CYS A 54 -8.60 -23.62 -9.58
N LYS A 55 -7.65 -23.09 -8.79
CA LYS A 55 -6.38 -22.53 -9.25
C LYS A 55 -6.55 -21.43 -10.32
N ARG A 56 -7.63 -20.67 -10.21
CA ARG A 56 -7.86 -19.46 -11.01
C ARG A 56 -7.44 -18.22 -10.21
N TYR A 57 -6.92 -17.22 -10.90
CA TYR A 57 -6.50 -15.98 -10.27
C TYR A 57 -6.70 -14.79 -11.21
N SER A 58 -6.70 -13.58 -10.68
CA SER A 58 -6.53 -12.35 -11.46
C SER A 58 -5.55 -11.45 -10.71
N HIS A 59 -4.69 -10.77 -11.47
CA HIS A 59 -3.70 -9.85 -10.95
C HIS A 59 -3.73 -8.54 -11.75
N THR A 60 -3.90 -7.42 -11.05
CA THR A 60 -3.98 -6.10 -11.67
C THR A 60 -3.15 -5.07 -10.91
N ASN A 61 -2.71 -4.03 -11.63
CA ASN A 61 -2.19 -2.83 -10.97
C ASN A 61 -3.36 -2.04 -10.38
N ALA A 62 -3.20 -1.55 -9.16
CA ALA A 62 -4.26 -0.86 -8.44
C ALA A 62 -3.74 0.34 -7.64
N ILE A 63 -4.64 1.28 -7.37
CA ILE A 63 -4.44 2.31 -6.35
C ILE A 63 -4.95 1.72 -5.03
N ILE A 64 -4.03 1.51 -4.10
CA ILE A 64 -4.31 0.84 -2.84
C ILE A 64 -4.94 1.85 -1.84
N PRO A 65 -6.09 1.54 -1.21
CA PRO A 65 -6.77 2.46 -0.30
C PRO A 65 -5.90 2.86 0.90
N GLU A 66 -5.94 4.11 1.35
CA GLU A 66 -5.08 4.65 2.44
C GLU A 66 -5.11 3.84 3.75
N TRP A 67 -6.25 3.25 4.10
CA TRP A 67 -6.41 2.42 5.30
C TRP A 67 -5.74 1.05 5.20
N TRP A 68 -5.37 0.62 3.99
CA TRP A 68 -4.71 -0.66 3.77
C TRP A 68 -3.22 -0.59 4.16
N SER A 69 -2.74 -1.63 4.83
CA SER A 69 -1.33 -1.86 5.14
C SER A 69 -0.87 -3.21 4.60
N ASN A 70 0.37 -3.28 4.11
CA ASN A 70 0.92 -4.50 3.57
C ASN A 70 1.00 -5.60 4.65
N TYR A 71 0.95 -6.85 4.21
CA TYR A 71 1.20 -7.97 5.11
C TYR A 71 2.72 -8.16 5.27
N ASP A 72 3.25 -7.95 6.48
CA ASP A 72 4.69 -7.98 6.77
C ASP A 72 5.36 -9.34 6.53
N GLY A 73 4.57 -10.42 6.38
CA GLY A 73 5.09 -11.74 6.01
C GLY A 73 5.43 -11.88 4.52
N LEU A 74 5.29 -10.81 3.71
CA LEU A 74 5.64 -10.77 2.30
C LEU A 74 6.60 -9.63 2.02
N GLU A 75 7.60 -9.90 1.18
CA GLU A 75 8.50 -8.89 0.66
C GLU A 75 8.21 -8.62 -0.83
N VAL A 76 8.51 -7.40 -1.30
CA VAL A 76 8.28 -7.01 -2.72
C VAL A 76 8.93 -8.00 -3.69
N GLY A 77 10.15 -8.46 -3.41
CA GLY A 77 10.87 -9.41 -4.26
C GLY A 77 10.23 -10.80 -4.36
N GLN A 78 9.25 -11.08 -3.51
CA GLN A 78 8.49 -12.33 -3.53
C GLN A 78 7.21 -12.19 -4.36
N LEU A 79 6.76 -10.99 -4.75
CA LEU A 79 5.47 -10.80 -5.40
C LEU A 79 5.52 -11.16 -6.89
N TYR A 80 4.99 -12.33 -7.23
CA TYR A 80 4.78 -12.76 -8.62
C TYR A 80 3.32 -12.54 -9.04
N ALA A 81 3.07 -12.47 -10.34
CA ALA A 81 1.70 -12.37 -10.85
C ALA A 81 0.87 -13.63 -10.50
N SER A 82 1.46 -14.83 -10.68
CA SER A 82 0.83 -16.10 -10.33
C SER A 82 0.92 -16.37 -8.81
N PRO A 83 -0.18 -16.76 -8.14
CA PRO A 83 -0.19 -17.06 -6.70
C PRO A 83 0.70 -18.23 -6.26
N GLU A 84 1.15 -19.06 -7.20
CA GLU A 84 1.83 -20.33 -6.92
C GLU A 84 3.20 -20.20 -6.30
N HIS A 85 3.86 -19.05 -6.46
CA HIS A 85 5.26 -18.90 -6.11
C HIS A 85 5.51 -18.53 -4.64
N ASN A 86 4.47 -18.13 -3.90
CA ASN A 86 4.60 -17.70 -2.48
C ASN A 86 3.28 -17.27 -1.83
N ILE A 87 2.30 -16.80 -2.62
CA ILE A 87 1.11 -16.12 -2.09
C ILE A 87 0.06 -17.14 -1.59
N ASP A 88 -0.19 -18.21 -2.35
CA ASP A 88 -1.18 -19.25 -2.00
C ASP A 88 -0.73 -20.08 -0.78
N GLU A 89 0.58 -20.26 -0.60
CA GLU A 89 1.13 -20.97 0.56
C GLU A 89 0.87 -20.20 1.87
N LYS A 90 0.90 -18.86 1.79
CA LYS A 90 0.66 -17.95 2.93
C LYS A 90 -0.82 -17.54 3.08
N ARG A 91 -1.73 -18.10 2.28
CA ARG A 91 -3.14 -17.69 2.18
C ARG A 91 -3.85 -17.52 3.52
N GLU A 92 -3.66 -18.44 4.46
CA GLU A 92 -4.35 -18.39 5.76
C GLU A 92 -3.87 -17.22 6.63
N ALA A 93 -2.58 -16.90 6.57
CA ALA A 93 -2.03 -15.76 7.29
C ALA A 93 -2.45 -14.44 6.62
N ILE A 94 -2.51 -14.42 5.29
CA ILE A 94 -3.00 -13.29 4.51
C ILE A 94 -4.48 -13.04 4.80
N ASP A 95 -5.33 -14.06 4.81
CA ASP A 95 -6.76 -13.94 5.12
C ASP A 95 -6.96 -13.35 6.52
N ARG A 96 -6.24 -13.85 7.53
CA ARG A 96 -6.29 -13.30 8.90
C ARG A 96 -5.92 -11.82 8.93
N TRP A 97 -4.87 -11.43 8.21
CA TRP A 97 -4.43 -10.05 8.12
C TRP A 97 -5.49 -9.16 7.45
N ILE A 98 -6.02 -9.59 6.32
CA ILE A 98 -7.02 -8.83 5.56
C ILE A 98 -8.32 -8.68 6.34
N ASN A 99 -8.78 -9.74 6.98
CA ASN A 99 -9.97 -9.68 7.84
C ASN A 99 -9.79 -8.68 8.99
N LYS A 100 -8.59 -8.64 9.59
CA LYS A 100 -8.25 -7.60 10.58
C LYS A 100 -8.32 -6.21 9.95
N LEU A 101 -7.74 -5.97 8.78
CA LEU A 101 -7.79 -4.66 8.12
C LEU A 101 -9.21 -4.22 7.79
N ILE A 102 -10.03 -5.11 7.24
CA ILE A 102 -11.45 -4.83 6.92
C ILE A 102 -12.21 -4.46 8.19
N SER A 103 -11.97 -5.15 9.32
CA SER A 103 -12.62 -4.82 10.60
C SER A 103 -12.22 -3.46 11.17
N LEU A 104 -11.04 -2.96 10.81
CA LEU A 104 -10.50 -1.66 11.21
C LEU A 104 -10.77 -0.56 10.19
N LYS A 105 -11.39 -0.90 9.04
CA LYS A 105 -11.66 0.03 7.96
C LYS A 105 -12.50 1.20 8.50
N PRO A 106 -12.04 2.44 8.39
CA PRO A 106 -12.82 3.58 8.84
C PRO A 106 -14.12 3.63 8.02
N ASN A 107 -15.24 3.90 8.71
CA ASN A 107 -16.57 3.97 8.12
C ASN A 107 -16.71 5.30 7.36
N ILE A 108 -15.97 5.43 6.26
CA ILE A 108 -16.02 6.57 5.36
C ILE A 108 -17.10 6.25 4.34
N PRO A 109 -18.14 7.09 4.18
CA PRO A 109 -19.12 6.91 3.12
C PRO A 109 -18.39 6.76 1.79
N GLU A 110 -18.71 5.73 1.01
CA GLU A 110 -18.27 5.62 -0.37
C GLU A 110 -18.79 6.85 -1.13
N LYS A 111 -17.95 7.89 -1.23
CA LYS A 111 -18.19 8.92 -2.21
C LYS A 111 -18.12 8.20 -3.56
N LYS A 112 -19.27 8.10 -4.24
CA LYS A 112 -19.28 7.89 -5.70
C LYS A 112 -18.22 8.84 -6.28
N PRO A 113 -17.38 8.39 -7.21
CA PRO A 113 -16.39 9.27 -7.81
C PRO A 113 -17.13 10.46 -8.41
N GLU A 114 -17.13 11.58 -7.67
CA GLU A 114 -17.46 12.89 -8.22
C GLU A 114 -16.50 13.06 -9.39
N SER A 115 -17.04 13.33 -10.58
CA SER A 115 -16.29 13.49 -11.82
C SER A 115 -14.97 14.18 -11.52
N ILE A 116 -13.88 13.45 -11.74
CA ILE A 116 -12.53 13.86 -11.34
C ILE A 116 -12.22 15.17 -12.08
N THR A 117 -12.52 16.31 -11.48
CA THR A 117 -11.70 17.49 -11.68
C THR A 117 -10.38 17.11 -11.08
N GLU A 118 -9.50 16.57 -11.93
CA GLU A 118 -8.17 16.08 -11.55
C GLU A 118 -7.47 17.21 -10.82
N ASP A 119 -7.45 17.13 -9.49
CA ASP A 119 -6.59 17.97 -8.69
C ASP A 119 -5.16 17.51 -8.95
N LYS A 120 -4.59 18.02 -10.04
CA LYS A 120 -3.20 17.82 -10.46
C LYS A 120 -2.23 18.60 -9.57
N THR A 121 -2.70 19.19 -8.47
CA THR A 121 -1.80 19.81 -7.49
C THR A 121 -0.88 18.71 -6.97
N LEU A 122 0.40 18.84 -7.31
CA LEU A 122 1.44 18.11 -6.64
C LEU A 122 1.77 18.86 -5.36
N TYR A 123 2.15 18.12 -4.35
CA TYR A 123 2.54 18.65 -3.07
C TYR A 123 3.93 18.14 -2.75
N VAL A 124 4.63 18.88 -1.92
CA VAL A 124 5.98 18.59 -1.49
C VAL A 124 5.98 18.44 0.02
N ILE A 125 6.65 17.39 0.50
CA ILE A 125 6.93 17.21 1.93
C ILE A 125 8.40 17.54 2.16
N ARG A 126 8.64 18.47 3.08
CA ARG A 126 9.99 18.78 3.56
C ARG A 126 10.14 18.30 5.01
N ILE A 127 11.01 17.32 5.21
CA ILE A 127 11.48 16.90 6.53
C ILE A 127 12.39 18.01 7.07
N ILE A 128 12.13 18.47 8.29
CA ILE A 128 12.82 19.60 8.93
C ILE A 128 13.99 19.08 9.78
N PRO A 129 15.09 19.83 9.91
CA PRO A 129 16.16 19.49 10.84
C PRO A 129 15.66 19.23 12.27
N GLN A 130 16.12 18.15 12.90
CA GLN A 130 15.79 17.81 14.28
C GLN A 130 16.98 17.19 15.01
N LYS A 131 17.16 17.56 16.29
CA LYS A 131 18.32 17.19 17.11
C LYS A 131 18.33 15.73 17.56
N VAL A 132 17.16 15.12 17.72
CA VAL A 132 17.01 13.73 18.18
C VAL A 132 16.65 12.85 16.99
N THR A 133 17.59 11.97 16.65
CA THR A 133 17.43 11.00 15.56
C THR A 133 17.78 9.63 16.10
N THR A 134 16.80 8.71 16.08
CA THR A 134 17.04 7.30 16.37
C THR A 134 17.53 6.60 15.11
N GLU A 135 18.12 5.42 15.28
CA GLU A 135 18.57 4.58 14.16
C GLU A 135 17.41 4.26 13.20
N GLU A 136 16.22 3.92 13.75
CA GLU A 136 15.01 3.67 12.96
C GLU A 136 14.59 4.89 12.11
N LYS A 137 14.63 6.10 12.69
CA LYS A 137 14.31 7.33 11.95
C LYS A 137 15.31 7.55 10.81
N ALA A 138 16.59 7.30 11.05
CA ALA A 138 17.64 7.44 10.04
C ALA A 138 17.49 6.43 8.90
N GLU A 139 17.19 5.17 9.20
CA GLU A 139 16.96 4.13 8.20
C GLU A 139 15.75 4.44 7.32
N PHE A 140 14.66 4.92 7.93
CA PHE A 140 13.48 5.30 7.18
C PHE A 140 13.75 6.49 6.24
N VAL A 141 14.44 7.52 6.72
CA VAL A 141 14.79 8.66 5.86
C VAL A 141 15.80 8.25 4.79
N ALA A 142 16.77 7.39 5.10
CA ALA A 142 17.69 6.84 4.11
C ALA A 142 16.94 6.13 2.97
N TYR A 143 15.92 5.33 3.32
CA TYR A 143 15.02 4.70 2.35
C TYR A 143 14.28 5.74 1.50
N LEU A 144 13.68 6.76 2.12
CA LEU A 144 12.94 7.82 1.41
C LEU A 144 13.82 8.62 0.45
N CYS A 145 15.04 8.96 0.88
CA CYS A 145 16.00 9.77 0.14
C CYS A 145 16.85 8.96 -0.83
N ARG A 146 16.76 7.62 -0.79
CA ARG A 146 17.63 6.67 -1.51
C ARG A 146 19.12 6.95 -1.28
N CYS A 147 19.46 7.27 -0.05
CA CYS A 147 20.83 7.52 0.39
C CYS A 147 21.24 6.50 1.46
N ASP A 148 22.51 6.52 1.87
CA ASP A 148 22.94 5.70 3.00
C ASP A 148 22.53 6.30 4.35
N LYS A 149 22.58 5.47 5.40
CA LYS A 149 22.15 5.85 6.75
C LYS A 149 22.94 7.03 7.33
N ASN A 150 24.23 7.16 7.02
CA ASN A 150 25.06 8.24 7.56
C ASN A 150 24.69 9.56 6.87
N GLN A 151 24.49 9.54 5.56
CA GLN A 151 23.97 10.69 4.81
C GLN A 151 22.59 11.12 5.32
N ALA A 152 21.68 10.17 5.56
CA ALA A 152 20.37 10.46 6.14
C ALA A 152 20.47 11.11 7.54
N LEU A 153 21.38 10.63 8.39
CA LEU A 153 21.61 11.22 9.71
C LEU A 153 22.06 12.67 9.61
N GLU A 154 22.97 13.00 8.69
CA GLU A 154 23.44 14.37 8.48
C GLU A 154 22.33 15.28 7.97
N LEU A 155 21.57 14.82 6.96
CA LEU A 155 20.41 15.54 6.42
C LEU A 155 19.39 15.86 7.53
N ILE A 156 18.97 14.87 8.31
CA ILE A 156 17.98 15.06 9.38
C ILE A 156 18.50 15.98 10.47
N LYS A 157 19.79 15.94 10.80
CA LYS A 157 20.33 16.77 11.90
C LYS A 157 20.49 18.23 11.52
N ASN A 158 20.89 18.50 10.28
CA ASN A 158 21.44 19.82 9.93
C ASN A 158 20.64 20.55 8.84
N GLU A 159 20.16 19.86 7.81
CA GLU A 159 19.71 20.50 6.56
C GLU A 159 18.21 20.34 6.29
N GLY A 160 17.64 19.22 6.75
CA GLY A 160 16.34 18.73 6.33
C GLY A 160 16.43 18.08 4.95
N TYR A 161 15.30 17.62 4.44
CA TYR A 161 15.23 17.02 3.11
C TYR A 161 13.86 17.24 2.48
N GLU A 162 13.86 17.57 1.19
CA GLU A 162 12.64 17.77 0.42
C GLU A 162 12.39 16.56 -0.49
N LEU A 163 11.24 15.91 -0.32
CA LEU A 163 10.84 14.79 -1.16
C LEU A 163 10.33 15.29 -2.51
N PHE A 164 10.43 14.43 -3.53
CA PHE A 164 9.87 14.73 -4.84
C PHE A 164 8.37 15.06 -4.76
N PRO A 165 7.88 16.00 -5.58
CA PRO A 165 6.47 16.34 -5.61
C PRO A 165 5.60 15.13 -5.94
N MET A 166 4.48 14.98 -5.21
CA MET A 166 3.58 13.83 -5.36
C MET A 166 2.11 14.22 -5.20
N PRO A 167 1.18 13.41 -5.75
CA PRO A 167 -0.25 13.66 -5.60
C PRO A 167 -0.72 13.63 -4.15
N ALA A 168 -1.84 14.30 -3.85
CA ALA A 168 -2.39 14.39 -2.50
C ALA A 168 -2.61 13.02 -1.80
N ILE A 169 -2.94 11.96 -2.55
CA ILE A 169 -3.10 10.61 -1.98
C ILE A 169 -1.77 10.03 -1.49
N ASP A 170 -0.68 10.24 -2.22
CA ASP A 170 0.65 9.76 -1.87
C ASP A 170 1.19 10.57 -0.67
N ILE A 171 0.92 11.88 -0.62
CA ILE A 171 1.23 12.73 0.55
C ILE A 171 0.63 12.18 1.83
N ARG A 172 -0.65 11.80 1.82
CA ARG A 172 -1.33 11.31 3.03
C ARG A 172 -0.69 10.02 3.55
N ILE A 173 -0.28 9.15 2.63
CA ILE A 173 0.42 7.90 2.97
C ILE A 173 1.77 8.21 3.60
N VAL A 174 2.61 9.02 2.94
CA VAL A 174 3.94 9.38 3.47
C VAL A 174 3.82 10.12 4.79
N LYS A 175 2.86 11.03 4.91
CA LYS A 175 2.54 11.75 6.14
C LYS A 175 2.30 10.80 7.32
N LYS A 176 1.47 9.78 7.12
CA LYS A 176 1.16 8.80 8.17
C LYS A 176 2.40 8.03 8.63
N GLU A 177 3.29 7.67 7.70
CA GLU A 177 4.56 7.00 8.04
C GLU A 177 5.52 7.93 8.80
N LEU A 178 5.60 9.21 8.42
CA LEU A 178 6.38 10.22 9.14
C LEU A 178 5.84 10.45 10.56
N GLU A 179 4.53 10.55 10.72
CA GLU A 179 3.86 10.70 12.03
C GLU A 179 4.09 9.47 12.92
N ALA A 180 3.97 8.26 12.36
CA ALA A 180 4.24 7.02 13.08
C ALA A 180 5.69 6.92 13.61
N LYS A 181 6.62 7.60 12.94
CA LYS A 181 8.04 7.66 13.30
C LYS A 181 8.44 8.96 13.99
N ASP A 182 7.48 9.81 14.37
CA ASP A 182 7.74 11.05 15.09
C ASP A 182 8.79 11.93 14.38
N LEU A 183 8.65 12.08 13.06
CA LEU A 183 9.47 12.95 12.23
C LEU A 183 8.78 14.30 12.03
N SER A 184 9.54 15.39 12.18
CA SER A 184 9.04 16.75 11.94
C SER A 184 9.10 17.09 10.46
N TYR A 185 7.99 17.57 9.89
CA TYR A 185 7.89 17.93 8.48
C TYR A 185 6.93 19.10 8.24
N VAL A 186 7.06 19.73 7.07
CA VAL A 186 6.07 20.65 6.51
C VAL A 186 5.56 20.13 5.17
N ILE A 187 4.31 20.46 4.84
CA ILE A 187 3.70 20.14 3.55
C ILE A 187 3.34 21.46 2.87
N SER A 188 3.73 21.62 1.61
CA SER A 188 3.39 22.77 0.78
C SER A 188 2.87 22.31 -0.58
N PRO A 189 1.88 22.99 -1.17
CA PRO A 189 1.53 22.74 -2.57
C PRO A 189 2.71 23.17 -3.46
N GLU A 190 3.04 22.34 -4.46
CA GLU A 190 3.86 22.77 -5.57
C GLU A 190 2.99 23.63 -6.49
N TYR A 191 3.52 24.77 -6.95
CA TYR A 191 2.77 25.65 -7.84
C TYR A 191 2.38 24.90 -9.12
N LYS A 192 1.09 24.94 -9.47
CA LYS A 192 0.60 24.45 -10.76
C LYS A 192 1.28 25.23 -11.88
N TRP A 193 1.91 24.52 -12.82
CA TRP A 193 2.35 25.07 -14.11
C TRP A 193 1.15 25.30 -15.02
#